data_AF-A0A836L9C4-F1
#
_entry.id   AF-A0A836L9C4-F1
#
_cell.length_a   1.000
_cell.length_b   1.000
_cell.length_c   1.000
_cell.angle_alpha   90.00
_cell.angle_beta   90.00
_cell.angle_gamma   90.00
#
_symmetry.space_group_name_H-M   'P 1'
#
loop_
_entity.id
_entity.type
_entity.pdbx_description
1 polymer ?
#
loop_
_entity_poly.entity_id
_entity_poly.type
_entity_poly.pdbx_seq_one_letter_code
_entity_poly.pdbx_strand_id
1 'polypeptide(L)'
;MGRGFGRGAKSVAIVTHAQASNAGKKTPRGLRGTRQRKRQKFLRRDTEQVQLEESLGLIKPEKHVPKNLAQEIASIQFAHVVNKREKGLKHLRKQIVGAVKDVRRRHADKARRNTKK
;
A
#
# COMPACT_ATOMS: atom_id res chain seq x y z
N MET A 1 -37.88 -31.99 -7.63
CA MET A 1 -39.20 -31.34 -7.77
C MET A 1 -39.48 -31.17 -9.26
N GLY A 2 -40.58 -31.73 -9.74
CA GLY A 2 -40.75 -32.17 -11.12
C GLY A 2 -40.87 -31.06 -12.17
N ARG A 3 -40.26 -31.30 -13.33
CA ARG A 3 -40.61 -30.60 -14.58
C ARG A 3 -41.90 -31.23 -15.10
N GLY A 4 -43.04 -30.76 -14.59
CA GLY A 4 -44.37 -31.12 -15.05
C GLY A 4 -45.05 -29.90 -15.67
N PHE A 5 -44.78 -29.62 -16.93
CA PHE A 5 -45.68 -28.80 -17.74
C PHE A 5 -46.69 -29.75 -18.37
N GLY A 6 -47.92 -29.71 -17.87
CA GLY A 6 -49.02 -30.57 -18.29
C GLY A 6 -49.26 -30.50 -19.80
N ARG A 7 -49.68 -31.65 -20.35
CA ARG A 7 -50.17 -31.80 -21.72
C ARG A 7 -51.23 -30.73 -22.03
N GLY A 8 -50.95 -29.83 -22.98
CA GLY A 8 -52.00 -29.11 -23.71
C GLY A 8 -52.02 -27.59 -23.69
N ALA A 9 -51.17 -26.88 -22.93
CA ALA A 9 -51.19 -25.41 -22.95
C ALA A 9 -50.18 -24.83 -23.95
N LYS A 10 -50.67 -24.17 -25.01
CA LYS A 10 -49.85 -23.27 -25.85
C LYS A 10 -49.40 -22.10 -24.97
N SER A 11 -48.17 -22.13 -24.50
CA SER A 11 -47.59 -21.06 -23.69
C SER A 11 -47.44 -19.79 -24.52
N VAL A 12 -48.30 -18.79 -24.30
CA VAL A 12 -48.08 -17.43 -24.80
C VAL A 12 -47.11 -16.76 -23.83
N ALA A 13 -45.86 -16.62 -24.24
CA ALA A 13 -44.85 -15.92 -23.46
C ALA A 13 -45.12 -14.41 -23.52
N ILE A 14 -45.60 -13.83 -22.43
CA ILE A 14 -45.57 -12.38 -22.26
C ILE A 14 -44.11 -11.99 -22.06
N VAL A 15 -43.54 -11.26 -23.03
CA VAL A 15 -42.18 -10.74 -22.95
C VAL A 15 -42.16 -9.61 -21.93
N THR A 16 -41.95 -9.95 -20.66
CA THR A 16 -41.57 -8.97 -19.64
C THR A 16 -40.07 -8.70 -19.77
N HIS A 17 -39.70 -7.54 -20.32
CA HIS A 17 -38.30 -7.10 -20.36
C HIS A 17 -37.82 -6.69 -18.95
N ALA A 18 -37.67 -7.66 -18.04
CA ALA A 18 -36.96 -7.41 -16.80
C ALA A 18 -35.47 -7.20 -17.14
N GLN A 19 -34.98 -5.97 -16.90
CA GLN A 19 -33.55 -5.63 -16.98
C GLN A 19 -32.79 -6.43 -15.91
N ALA A 20 -32.43 -7.68 -16.23
CA ALA A 20 -31.44 -8.41 -15.47
C ALA A 20 -30.12 -7.62 -15.55
N SER A 21 -29.62 -7.23 -14.38
CA SER A 21 -28.31 -6.65 -14.14
C SER A 21 -27.24 -7.30 -15.01
N ASN A 22 -26.28 -6.49 -15.49
CA ASN A 22 -25.24 -6.78 -16.51
C ASN A 22 -24.29 -7.99 -16.27
N ALA A 23 -24.63 -8.94 -15.40
CA ALA A 23 -23.92 -10.20 -15.23
C ALA A 23 -24.23 -11.15 -16.40
N GLY A 24 -23.49 -11.01 -17.51
CA GLY A 24 -23.48 -11.99 -18.61
C GLY A 24 -23.51 -11.42 -20.03
N LYS A 25 -23.75 -10.12 -20.21
CA LYS A 25 -23.72 -9.50 -21.53
C LYS A 25 -22.26 -9.30 -21.96
N LYS A 26 -21.78 -10.15 -22.88
CA LYS A 26 -20.49 -9.99 -23.54
C LYS A 26 -20.44 -8.57 -24.16
N THR A 27 -19.40 -7.81 -23.85
CA THR A 27 -19.20 -6.49 -24.47
C THR A 27 -19.19 -6.64 -26.01
N PRO A 28 -19.94 -5.81 -26.74
CA PRO A 28 -20.06 -5.92 -28.19
C PRO A 28 -18.68 -5.76 -28.86
N ARG A 29 -18.45 -6.44 -29.98
CA ARG A 29 -17.12 -6.61 -30.61
C ARG A 29 -16.37 -5.28 -30.82
N GLY A 30 -17.05 -4.17 -31.12
CA GLY A 30 -16.44 -2.83 -31.30
C GLY A 30 -16.06 -2.10 -30.01
N LEU A 31 -16.57 -2.52 -28.84
CA LEU A 31 -16.26 -1.92 -27.53
C LEU A 31 -15.32 -2.77 -26.68
N ARG A 32 -14.92 -3.96 -27.18
CA ARG A 32 -13.99 -4.87 -26.47
C ARG A 32 -12.59 -4.28 -26.27
N GLY A 33 -12.13 -3.42 -27.18
CA GLY A 33 -10.80 -2.78 -27.09
C GLY A 33 -10.80 -1.36 -26.51
N THR A 34 -11.91 -0.63 -26.58
CA THR A 34 -11.96 0.78 -26.13
C THR A 34 -11.83 0.89 -24.62
N ARG A 35 -12.47 -0.03 -23.87
CA ARG A 35 -12.35 -0.08 -22.40
C ARG A 35 -10.94 -0.46 -21.94
N GLN A 36 -10.29 -1.40 -22.61
CA GLN A 36 -8.91 -1.80 -22.31
C GLN A 36 -7.90 -0.71 -22.66
N ARG A 37 -8.04 -0.05 -23.83
CA ARG A 37 -7.20 1.09 -24.23
C ARG A 37 -7.33 2.27 -23.27
N LYS A 38 -8.55 2.61 -22.84
CA LYS A 38 -8.74 3.65 -21.80
C LYS A 38 -8.02 3.28 -20.51
N ARG A 39 -8.16 2.04 -20.02
CA ARG A 39 -7.48 1.55 -18.81
C ARG A 39 -5.95 1.61 -18.92
N GLN A 40 -5.38 1.21 -20.05
CA GLN A 40 -3.93 1.28 -20.28
C GLN A 40 -3.41 2.72 -20.32
N LYS A 41 -4.17 3.67 -20.88
CA LYS A 41 -3.80 5.09 -20.88
C LYS A 41 -3.69 5.67 -19.46
N PHE A 42 -4.57 5.25 -18.55
CA PHE A 42 -4.49 5.69 -17.15
C PHE A 42 -3.33 5.02 -16.39
N LEU A 43 -3.04 3.74 -16.66
CA LEU A 43 -1.90 3.03 -16.04
C LEU A 43 -0.52 3.57 -16.49
N ARG A 44 -0.43 4.16 -17.69
CA ARG A 44 0.81 4.74 -18.23
C ARG A 44 1.03 6.21 -17.87
N ARG A 45 0.03 6.90 -17.32
CA ARG A 45 0.20 8.30 -16.87
C ARG A 45 1.21 8.39 -15.74
N ASP A 46 1.15 7.43 -14.82
CA ASP A 46 2.04 7.42 -13.66
C ASP A 46 3.51 7.21 -14.11
N THR A 47 3.76 6.45 -15.17
CA THR A 47 5.12 6.23 -15.68
C THR A 47 5.72 7.46 -16.35
N GLU A 48 4.92 8.24 -17.09
CA GLU A 48 5.38 9.48 -17.73
C GLU A 48 5.64 10.57 -16.68
N GLN A 49 4.78 10.65 -15.66
CA GLN A 49 4.96 11.58 -14.56
C GLN A 49 6.22 11.25 -13.75
N VAL A 50 6.49 9.98 -13.45
CA VAL A 50 7.71 9.55 -12.75
C VAL A 50 8.97 9.91 -13.55
N GLN A 51 9.00 9.68 -14.86
CA GLN A 51 10.15 10.03 -15.72
C GLN A 51 10.39 11.54 -15.80
N LEU A 52 9.33 12.35 -15.79
CA LEU A 52 9.43 13.82 -15.72
C LEU A 52 9.95 14.28 -14.36
N GLU A 53 9.46 13.69 -13.27
CA GLU A 53 9.94 13.96 -11.91
C GLU A 53 11.41 13.56 -11.73
N GLU A 54 11.85 12.47 -12.36
CA GLU A 54 13.25 12.03 -12.42
C GLU A 54 14.13 13.03 -13.17
N SER A 55 13.69 13.49 -14.35
CA SER A 55 14.43 14.43 -15.19
C SER A 55 14.52 15.84 -14.58
N LEU A 56 13.50 16.24 -13.80
CA LEU A 56 13.49 17.50 -13.05
C LEU A 56 14.25 17.41 -11.71
N GLY A 57 14.79 16.23 -11.35
CA GLY A 57 15.47 16.02 -10.08
C GLY A 57 14.56 16.19 -8.86
N LEU A 58 13.24 16.10 -9.05
CA LEU A 58 12.24 16.24 -7.99
C LEU A 58 11.99 14.94 -7.21
N ILE A 59 12.78 13.90 -7.49
CA ILE A 59 12.75 12.63 -6.77
C ILE A 59 13.01 12.93 -5.30
N LYS A 60 11.96 12.83 -4.49
CA LYS A 60 12.12 12.88 -3.03
C LYS A 60 12.99 11.67 -2.65
N PRO A 61 14.10 11.86 -1.93
CA PRO A 61 14.94 10.74 -1.53
C PRO A 61 14.05 9.71 -0.84
N GLU A 62 14.15 8.44 -1.25
CA GLU A 62 13.37 7.36 -0.69
C GLU A 62 13.51 7.39 0.83
N LYS A 63 12.41 7.71 1.52
CA LYS A 63 12.39 7.86 2.98
C LYS A 63 12.72 6.57 3.73
N HIS A 64 12.87 5.45 3.01
CA HIS A 64 12.87 4.10 3.54
C HIS A 64 14.06 3.25 3.12
N VAL A 65 15.24 3.86 2.89
CA VAL A 65 16.46 3.06 2.86
C VAL A 65 16.64 2.41 4.25
N PRO A 66 16.73 1.07 4.34
CA PRO A 66 16.94 0.39 5.61
C PRO A 66 18.29 0.84 6.19
N LYS A 67 18.23 1.57 7.31
CA LYS A 67 19.43 2.03 8.00
C LYS A 67 20.07 0.85 8.73
N ASN A 68 21.39 0.80 8.72
CA ASN A 68 22.13 -0.11 9.59
C ASN A 68 21.97 0.34 11.05
N LEU A 69 22.09 -0.59 12.01
CA LEU A 69 21.97 -0.31 13.45
C LEU A 69 22.77 0.94 13.89
N ALA A 70 24.01 1.07 13.39
CA ALA A 70 24.88 2.20 13.71
C ALA A 70 24.31 3.54 13.19
N GLN A 71 23.72 3.55 12.00
CA GLN A 71 23.08 4.72 11.41
C GLN A 71 21.78 5.09 12.15
N GLU A 72 21.02 4.10 12.61
CA GLU A 72 19.83 4.33 13.43
C GLU A 72 20.22 5.01 14.76
N ILE A 73 21.26 4.51 15.42
CA ILE A 73 21.78 5.10 16.66
C ILE A 73 22.29 6.53 16.42
N ALA A 74 23.06 6.75 15.36
CA ALA A 74 23.59 8.08 15.01
C ALA A 74 22.49 9.09 14.67
N SER A 75 21.32 8.63 14.22
CA SER A 75 20.19 9.50 13.89
C SER A 75 19.36 9.94 15.09
N ILE A 76 19.64 9.43 16.30
CA ILE A 76 18.92 9.83 17.51
C ILE A 76 19.31 11.26 17.89
N GLN A 77 18.32 12.16 17.87
CA GLN A 77 18.51 13.54 18.28
C GLN A 77 18.26 13.67 19.79
N PHE A 78 19.17 14.37 20.48
CA PHE A 78 19.03 14.71 21.90
C PHE A 78 18.97 16.22 22.07
N ALA A 79 18.43 16.67 23.21
CA ALA A 79 18.36 18.09 23.52
C ALA A 79 19.76 18.72 23.52
N HIS A 80 19.96 19.72 22.67
CA HIS A 80 21.23 20.46 22.57
C HIS A 80 21.50 21.33 23.80
N VAL A 81 20.43 21.83 24.45
CA VAL A 81 20.53 22.66 25.65
C VAL A 81 20.17 21.82 26.86
N VAL A 82 21.19 21.44 27.64
CA VAL A 82 21.00 20.78 28.94
C VAL A 82 21.36 21.77 30.04
N ASN A 83 20.47 21.88 31.02
CA ASN A 83 20.70 22.70 32.21
C ASN A 83 21.99 22.20 32.89
N LYS A 84 23.05 23.03 32.96
CA LYS A 84 24.42 22.64 33.34
C LYS A 84 24.57 22.08 34.77
N ARG A 85 23.51 22.14 35.57
CA ARG A 85 23.44 21.50 36.88
C ARG A 85 23.66 19.99 36.74
N GLU A 86 24.37 19.36 37.68
CA GLU A 86 24.74 17.93 37.64
C GLU A 86 23.55 16.99 37.34
N LYS A 87 22.36 17.33 37.84
CA LYS A 87 21.14 16.58 37.57
C LYS A 87 20.79 16.57 36.07
N GLY A 88 20.95 17.67 35.34
CA GLY A 88 20.61 17.73 33.91
C GLY A 88 21.43 16.75 33.06
N LEU A 89 22.75 16.71 33.27
CA LEU A 89 23.65 15.80 32.55
C LEU A 89 23.37 14.33 32.90
N LYS A 90 23.05 14.03 34.17
CA LYS A 90 22.66 12.67 34.58
C LYS A 90 21.36 12.21 33.90
N HIS A 91 20.38 13.10 33.74
CA HIS A 91 19.14 12.77 33.01
C HIS A 91 19.40 12.57 31.52
N LEU A 92 20.19 13.45 30.89
CA LEU A 92 20.59 13.28 29.49
C LEU A 92 21.29 11.93 29.27
N ARG A 93 22.25 11.56 30.13
CA ARG A 93 22.92 10.25 30.05
C ARG A 93 21.92 9.09 30.12
N LYS A 94 20.95 9.14 31.03
CA LYS A 94 19.91 8.11 31.14
C LYS A 94 19.06 8.02 29.86
N GLN A 95 18.69 9.17 29.29
CA GLN A 95 17.93 9.23 28.03
C GLN A 95 18.72 8.63 26.86
N ILE A 96 20.01 8.97 26.74
CA ILE A 96 20.90 8.42 25.70
C ILE A 96 20.99 6.89 25.83
N VAL A 97 21.32 6.40 27.02
CA VAL A 97 21.48 4.95 27.24
C VAL A 97 20.16 4.21 27.03
N GLY A 98 19.03 4.78 27.47
CA GLY A 98 17.70 4.22 27.25
C GLY A 98 17.37 4.09 25.77
N ALA A 99 17.49 5.20 25.02
CA ALA A 99 17.19 5.23 23.60
C ALA A 99 18.05 4.23 22.80
N VAL A 100 19.35 4.14 23.10
CA VAL A 100 20.25 3.16 22.44
C VAL A 100 19.85 1.72 22.78
N LYS A 101 19.49 1.43 24.03
CA LYS A 101 19.03 0.09 24.43
C LYS A 101 17.74 -0.29 23.70
N ASP A 102 16.81 0.65 23.54
CA ASP A 102 15.54 0.40 22.85
C ASP A 102 15.75 0.12 21.36
N VAL A 103 16.62 0.87 20.69
CA VAL A 103 16.98 0.61 19.29
C VAL A 103 17.60 -0.78 19.14
N ARG A 104 18.57 -1.14 20.00
CA ARG A 104 19.20 -2.47 19.98
C ARG A 104 18.19 -3.60 20.21
N ARG A 105 17.25 -3.43 21.14
CA ARG A 105 16.18 -4.41 21.40
C ARG A 105 15.29 -4.59 20.18
N ARG A 106 14.80 -3.51 19.58
CA ARG A 106 13.97 -3.56 18.36
C ARG A 106 14.70 -4.24 17.21
N HIS A 107 15.99 -3.95 17.03
CA HIS A 107 16.81 -4.59 15.99
C HIS A 107 16.96 -6.10 16.24
N ALA A 108 17.22 -6.51 17.49
CA ALA A 108 17.30 -7.92 17.86
C ALA A 108 15.96 -8.65 17.69
N ASP A 109 14.85 -8.02 18.07
CA ASP A 109 13.50 -8.56 17.88
C ASP A 109 13.14 -8.71 16.41
N LYS A 110 13.53 -7.74 15.56
CA LYS A 110 13.39 -7.82 14.11
C LYS A 110 14.19 -8.99 13.54
N ALA A 111 15.45 -9.15 13.95
CA ALA A 111 16.28 -10.28 13.55
C ALA A 111 15.65 -11.62 13.93
N ARG A 112 15.16 -11.76 15.18
CA ARG A 112 14.48 -12.96 15.67
C ARG A 112 13.18 -13.28 14.94
N ARG A 113 12.43 -12.26 14.51
CA ARG A 113 11.21 -12.45 13.70
C ARG A 113 11.55 -12.95 12.30
N ASN A 114 12.62 -12.44 11.71
CA ASN A 114 13.06 -12.87 10.39
C ASN A 114 13.57 -14.31 10.38
N THR A 115 14.21 -14.77 11.46
CA THR A 115 14.68 -16.17 11.58
C THR A 115 13.57 -17.18 11.87
N LYS A 116 12.38 -16.73 12.29
CA LYS A 116 11.23 -17.59 12.62
C LYS A 116 10.22 -17.73 11.48
N LYS A 117 10.34 -16.91 10.43
CA LYS A 117 9.60 -17.07 9.18
C LYS A 117 10.35 -18.02 8.27
#